data_AF-A0A950P7J7-F1
#
_entry.id   AF-A0A950P7J7-F1
#
_cell.length_a   1.000
_cell.length_b   1.000
_cell.length_c   1.000
_cell.angle_alpha   90.00
_cell.angle_beta   90.00
_cell.angle_gamma   90.00
#
_symmetry.space_group_name_H-M   'P 1'
#
loop_
_entity.id
_entity.type
_entity.pdbx_description
1 polymer ?
#
loop_
_entity_poly.entity_id
_entity_poly.type
_entity_poly.pdbx_seq_one_letter_code
_entity_poly.pdbx_strand_id
1 'polypeptide(L)'
;MDAPWRSHKAIALDHLGRSDEGLDLLEDELALARRWGAPGTIARTLRALGALKRQDGLADLEEAVSVVAGSPARLEHAKSLAALGTALRAVRRPAEAREPLRAALELAVACGAQELADRTRGELYAAGSRPRAAALSGVGSLTASERRVATLAADGRTNRQVAEMLFVTPRTVEMHLGNVFRKLGISSRRELSNALTR
;
A
#
# COMPACT_ATOMS: atom_id res chain seq x y z
N MET A 1 14.57 -22.40 -4.95
CA MET A 1 14.13 -21.00 -5.12
C MET A 1 12.94 -21.06 -6.07
N ASP A 2 11.73 -21.33 -5.54
CA ASP A 2 10.54 -21.47 -6.38
C ASP A 2 10.17 -20.09 -6.93
N ALA A 3 10.41 -19.90 -8.23
CA ALA A 3 9.97 -18.70 -8.92
C ALA A 3 8.43 -18.63 -8.87
N PRO A 4 7.83 -17.45 -8.67
CA PRO A 4 6.38 -17.26 -8.52
C PRO A 4 5.62 -17.44 -9.86
N TRP A 5 6.07 -18.33 -10.74
CA TRP A 5 5.55 -18.49 -12.09
C TRP A 5 4.10 -19.00 -12.08
N ARG A 6 3.71 -19.81 -11.09
CA ARG A 6 2.33 -20.33 -10.97
C ARG A 6 1.36 -19.21 -10.69
N SER A 7 1.65 -18.35 -9.70
CA SER A 7 0.87 -17.13 -9.45
C SER A 7 0.73 -16.21 -10.68
N HIS A 8 1.82 -15.96 -11.41
CA HIS A 8 1.75 -15.12 -12.62
C HIS A 8 0.98 -15.80 -13.77
N LYS A 9 1.16 -17.11 -13.95
CA LYS A 9 0.43 -17.91 -14.95
C LYS A 9 -1.07 -17.95 -14.65
N ALA A 10 -1.44 -18.11 -13.37
CA ALA A 10 -2.84 -18.12 -12.95
C ALA A 10 -3.56 -16.80 -13.28
N ILE A 11 -2.90 -15.66 -13.04
CA ILE A 11 -3.43 -14.34 -13.41
C ILE A 11 -3.59 -14.22 -14.94
N ALA A 12 -2.60 -14.70 -15.71
CA ALA A 12 -2.70 -14.70 -17.16
C ALA A 12 -3.85 -15.60 -17.67
N LEU A 13 -4.06 -16.77 -17.06
CA LEU A 13 -5.16 -17.68 -17.38
C LEU A 13 -6.52 -17.05 -17.07
N ASP A 14 -6.67 -16.36 -15.94
CA ASP A 14 -7.90 -15.63 -15.61
C ASP A 14 -8.24 -14.57 -16.67
N HIS A 15 -7.25 -13.79 -17.12
CA HIS A 15 -7.44 -12.83 -18.20
C HIS A 15 -7.82 -13.46 -19.55
N LEU A 16 -7.52 -14.75 -19.75
CA LEU A 16 -7.91 -15.52 -20.93
C LEU A 16 -9.24 -16.27 -20.73
N GLY A 17 -9.95 -16.05 -19.62
CA GLY A 17 -11.22 -16.73 -19.31
C GLY A 17 -11.05 -18.18 -18.85
N ARG A 18 -9.82 -18.61 -18.53
CA ARG A 18 -9.48 -19.97 -18.07
C ARG A 18 -9.25 -19.97 -16.55
N SER A 19 -10.16 -19.37 -15.80
CA SER A 19 -10.03 -19.14 -14.37
C SER A 19 -9.88 -20.44 -13.57
N ASP A 20 -10.57 -21.50 -13.96
CA ASP A 20 -10.52 -22.82 -13.28
C ASP A 20 -9.10 -23.39 -13.29
N GLU A 21 -8.42 -23.38 -14.45
CA GLU A 21 -7.02 -23.82 -14.54
C GLU A 21 -6.07 -22.93 -13.72
N GLY A 22 -6.41 -21.64 -13.59
CA GLY A 22 -5.68 -20.71 -12.73
C GLY A 22 -5.85 -21.05 -11.26
N LEU A 23 -7.05 -21.43 -10.83
CA LEU A 23 -7.35 -21.85 -9.47
C LEU A 23 -6.61 -23.14 -9.12
N ASP A 24 -6.68 -24.17 -9.97
CA ASP A 24 -5.97 -25.44 -9.75
C ASP A 24 -4.46 -25.22 -9.51
N LEU A 25 -3.84 -24.37 -10.34
CA LEU A 25 -2.41 -24.03 -10.21
C LEU A 25 -2.07 -23.32 -8.90
N LEU A 26 -2.97 -22.47 -8.40
CA LEU A 26 -2.78 -21.76 -7.15
C LEU A 26 -3.01 -22.65 -5.94
N GLU A 27 -3.97 -23.58 -6.00
CA GLU A 27 -4.19 -24.57 -4.95
C GLU A 27 -2.98 -25.49 -4.79
N ASP A 28 -2.39 -25.95 -5.90
CA ASP A 28 -1.14 -26.70 -5.92
C ASP A 28 0.03 -25.90 -5.32
N GLU A 29 0.17 -24.62 -5.72
CA GLU A 29 1.20 -23.72 -5.18
C GLU A 29 1.02 -23.49 -3.68
N LEU A 30 -0.21 -23.34 -3.20
CA LEU A 30 -0.53 -23.14 -1.79
C LEU A 30 -0.18 -24.38 -0.96
N ALA A 31 -0.51 -25.57 -1.46
CA ALA A 31 -0.17 -26.83 -0.80
C ALA A 31 1.35 -27.00 -0.67
N LEU A 32 2.12 -26.67 -1.71
CA LEU A 32 3.58 -26.65 -1.69
C LEU A 32 4.11 -25.62 -0.67
N ALA A 33 3.62 -24.39 -0.73
CA ALA A 33 4.08 -23.29 0.14
C ALA A 33 3.81 -23.57 1.63
N ARG A 34 2.67 -24.21 1.95
CA ARG A 34 2.34 -24.64 3.31
C ARG A 34 3.30 -25.71 3.83
N ARG A 35 3.70 -26.69 3.00
CA ARG A 35 4.67 -27.72 3.39
C ARG A 35 6.04 -27.14 3.77
N TRP A 36 6.47 -26.10 3.07
CA TRP A 36 7.75 -25.43 3.36
C TRP A 36 7.66 -24.34 4.43
N GLY A 37 6.45 -23.95 4.86
CA GLY A 37 6.25 -22.97 5.92
C GLY A 37 6.79 -21.58 5.56
N ALA A 38 6.56 -21.11 4.32
CA ALA A 38 7.03 -19.80 3.84
C ALA A 38 5.89 -18.76 3.85
N PRO A 39 5.72 -17.93 4.90
CA PRO A 39 4.54 -17.08 5.07
C PRO A 39 4.31 -16.11 3.92
N GLY A 40 5.39 -15.54 3.36
CA GLY A 40 5.30 -14.61 2.23
C GLY A 40 4.80 -15.27 0.94
N THR A 41 5.17 -16.53 0.69
CA THR A 41 4.67 -17.29 -0.47
C THR A 41 3.22 -17.70 -0.25
N ILE A 42 2.88 -18.21 0.93
CA ILE A 42 1.51 -18.56 1.31
C ILE A 42 0.58 -17.36 1.12
N ALA A 43 0.93 -16.20 1.69
CA ALA A 43 0.12 -14.98 1.56
C ALA A 43 0.00 -14.50 0.11
N ARG A 44 1.06 -14.62 -0.71
CA ARG A 44 1.01 -14.26 -2.13
C ARG A 44 0.01 -15.13 -2.89
N THR A 45 0.07 -16.43 -2.70
CA THR A 45 -0.81 -17.39 -3.38
C THR A 45 -2.26 -17.22 -2.91
N LEU A 46 -2.50 -17.06 -1.60
CA LEU A 46 -3.83 -16.75 -1.05
C LEU A 46 -4.42 -15.44 -1.61
N ARG A 47 -3.61 -14.39 -1.80
CA ARG A 47 -4.08 -13.17 -2.47
C ARG A 47 -4.48 -13.39 -3.93
N ALA A 48 -3.74 -14.22 -4.66
CA ALA A 48 -4.09 -14.55 -6.03
C ALA A 48 -5.40 -15.37 -6.08
N LEU A 49 -5.57 -16.34 -5.16
CA LEU A 49 -6.82 -17.10 -5.01
C LEU A 49 -8.00 -16.16 -4.72
N GLY A 50 -7.84 -15.28 -3.74
CA GLY A 50 -8.87 -14.30 -3.38
C GLY A 50 -9.26 -13.39 -4.54
N ALA A 51 -8.30 -13.00 -5.38
CA ALA A 51 -8.57 -12.19 -6.57
C ALA A 51 -9.36 -12.97 -7.65
N LEU A 52 -8.97 -14.22 -7.94
CA LEU A 52 -9.63 -15.06 -8.96
C LEU A 52 -11.04 -15.49 -8.53
N LYS A 53 -11.24 -15.81 -7.25
CA LYS A 53 -12.54 -16.16 -6.66
C LYS A 53 -13.48 -14.96 -6.48
N ARG A 54 -12.97 -13.73 -6.62
CA ARG A 54 -13.74 -12.47 -6.52
C ARG A 54 -14.51 -12.37 -5.20
N GLN A 55 -15.85 -12.41 -5.25
CA GLN A 55 -16.73 -12.19 -4.10
C GLN A 55 -16.59 -13.32 -3.06
N ASP A 56 -16.26 -14.53 -3.54
CA ASP A 56 -16.09 -15.72 -2.70
C ASP A 56 -14.67 -15.87 -2.14
N GLY A 57 -13.75 -14.98 -2.55
CA GLY A 57 -12.33 -15.02 -2.19
C GLY A 57 -11.97 -14.32 -0.88
N LEU A 58 -12.96 -13.84 -0.12
CA LEU A 58 -12.69 -13.02 1.08
C LEU A 58 -11.94 -13.81 2.17
N ALA A 59 -12.31 -15.07 2.38
CA ALA A 59 -11.68 -15.92 3.38
C ALA A 59 -10.20 -16.17 3.06
N ASP A 60 -9.84 -16.35 1.78
CA ASP A 60 -8.44 -16.49 1.36
C ASP A 60 -7.65 -15.20 1.67
N LEU A 61 -8.25 -14.02 1.50
CA LEU A 61 -7.62 -12.74 1.79
C LEU A 61 -7.44 -12.50 3.30
N GLU A 62 -8.41 -12.91 4.12
CA GLU A 62 -8.31 -12.87 5.59
C GLU A 62 -7.18 -13.79 6.08
N GLU A 63 -7.10 -15.01 5.55
CA GLU A 63 -5.98 -15.92 5.83
C GLU A 63 -4.65 -15.33 5.37
N ALA A 64 -4.61 -14.71 4.19
CA ALA A 64 -3.41 -14.07 3.66
C ALA A 64 -2.89 -12.94 4.55
N VAL A 65 -3.76 -12.26 5.31
CA VAL A 65 -3.35 -11.27 6.32
C VAL A 65 -2.85 -11.99 7.56
N SER A 66 -3.61 -12.95 8.08
CA SER A 66 -3.27 -13.70 9.30
C SER A 66 -1.90 -14.37 9.22
N VAL A 67 -1.58 -15.05 8.11
CA VAL A 67 -0.33 -15.79 7.94
C VAL A 67 0.91 -14.90 8.03
N VAL A 68 0.82 -13.64 7.61
CA VAL A 68 1.95 -12.69 7.62
C VAL A 68 1.91 -11.69 8.76
N ALA A 69 0.82 -11.64 9.54
CA ALA A 69 0.67 -10.84 10.74
C ALA A 69 1.63 -11.34 11.82
N GLY A 70 2.79 -10.68 11.94
CA GLY A 70 3.87 -11.08 12.86
C GLY A 70 5.09 -11.70 12.17
N SER A 71 5.05 -11.89 10.85
CA SER A 71 6.21 -12.30 10.07
C SER A 71 7.10 -11.10 9.68
N PRO A 72 8.40 -11.31 9.35
CA PRO A 72 9.25 -10.25 8.82
C PRO A 72 8.83 -9.78 7.41
N ALA A 73 7.88 -10.44 6.74
CA ALA A 73 7.43 -10.14 5.39
C ALA A 73 6.48 -8.91 5.32
N ARG A 74 6.94 -7.75 5.83
CA ARG A 74 6.12 -6.53 5.98
C ARG A 74 5.48 -6.05 4.68
N LEU A 75 6.16 -6.17 3.55
CA LEU A 75 5.59 -5.80 2.24
C LEU A 75 4.48 -6.76 1.81
N GLU A 76 4.61 -8.06 2.10
CA GLU A 76 3.56 -9.03 1.81
C GLU A 76 2.34 -8.77 2.70
N HIS A 77 2.56 -8.40 3.97
CA HIS A 77 1.48 -7.97 4.87
C HIS A 77 0.74 -6.72 4.36
N ALA A 78 1.47 -5.70 3.92
CA ALA A 78 0.87 -4.50 3.31
C ALA A 78 0.00 -4.85 2.09
N LYS A 79 0.49 -5.75 1.21
CA LYS A 79 -0.25 -6.22 0.03
C LYS A 79 -1.51 -7.00 0.40
N SER A 80 -1.45 -7.87 1.42
CA SER A 80 -2.61 -8.64 1.89
C SER A 80 -3.69 -7.74 2.48
N LEU A 81 -3.30 -6.78 3.33
CA LEU A 81 -4.25 -5.81 3.89
C LEU A 81 -4.88 -4.93 2.81
N ALA A 82 -4.11 -4.47 1.82
CA ALA A 82 -4.64 -3.69 0.71
C ALA A 82 -5.66 -4.49 -0.10
N ALA A 83 -5.34 -5.75 -0.43
CA ALA A 83 -6.24 -6.63 -1.17
C ALA A 83 -7.53 -6.93 -0.41
N LEU A 84 -7.43 -7.27 0.89
CA LEU A 84 -8.58 -7.49 1.77
C LEU A 84 -9.48 -6.25 1.83
N GLY A 85 -8.87 -5.08 2.06
CA GLY A 85 -9.58 -3.81 2.10
C GLY A 85 -10.32 -3.46 0.80
N THR A 86 -9.67 -3.67 -0.35
CA THR A 86 -10.30 -3.49 -1.66
C THR A 86 -11.46 -4.46 -1.87
N ALA A 87 -11.30 -5.73 -1.49
CA ALA A 87 -12.35 -6.74 -1.62
C ALA A 87 -13.56 -6.41 -0.73
N LEU A 88 -13.35 -6.05 0.54
CA LEU A 88 -14.39 -5.59 1.46
C LEU A 88 -15.18 -4.40 0.91
N ARG A 89 -14.49 -3.43 0.29
CA ARG A 89 -15.15 -2.31 -0.39
C ARG A 89 -16.02 -2.80 -1.55
N ALA A 90 -15.49 -3.71 -2.38
CA ALA A 90 -16.19 -4.24 -3.55
C ALA A 90 -17.48 -4.98 -3.16
N VAL A 91 -17.47 -5.75 -2.06
CA VAL A 91 -18.66 -6.43 -1.51
C VAL A 91 -19.53 -5.52 -0.62
N ARG A 92 -19.44 -4.20 -0.81
CA ARG A 92 -20.28 -3.19 -0.14
C ARG A 92 -20.16 -3.17 1.39
N ARG A 93 -19.00 -3.55 1.94
CA ARG A 93 -18.62 -3.44 3.38
C ARG A 93 -17.57 -2.34 3.62
N PRO A 94 -17.83 -1.07 3.24
CA PRO A 94 -16.81 -0.01 3.28
C PRO A 94 -16.40 0.41 4.71
N ALA A 95 -17.23 0.15 5.73
CA ALA A 95 -16.85 0.43 7.12
C ALA A 95 -15.70 -0.48 7.56
N GLU A 96 -15.79 -1.77 7.22
CA GLU A 96 -14.81 -2.80 7.55
C GLU A 96 -13.56 -2.70 6.69
N ALA A 97 -13.66 -2.17 5.47
CA ALA A 97 -12.51 -1.93 4.59
C ALA A 97 -11.50 -0.90 5.15
N ARG A 98 -11.94 0.05 5.99
CA ARG A 98 -11.10 1.22 6.37
C ARG A 98 -9.90 0.84 7.22
N GLU A 99 -10.09 -0.06 8.17
CA GLU A 99 -9.05 -0.47 9.10
C GLU A 99 -7.90 -1.22 8.39
N PRO A 100 -8.15 -2.27 7.58
CA PRO A 100 -7.09 -2.93 6.83
C PRO A 100 -6.44 -1.99 5.80
N LEU A 101 -7.19 -1.12 5.13
CA LEU A 101 -6.60 -0.15 4.20
C LEU A 101 -5.70 0.90 4.89
N ARG A 102 -6.02 1.33 6.13
CA ARG A 102 -5.12 2.22 6.90
C ARG A 102 -3.83 1.51 7.27
N ALA A 103 -3.93 0.30 7.82
CA ALA A 103 -2.77 -0.51 8.16
C ALA A 103 -1.90 -0.82 6.92
N ALA A 104 -2.53 -1.13 5.78
CA ALA A 104 -1.85 -1.33 4.51
C ALA A 104 -1.05 -0.10 4.07
N LEU A 105 -1.65 1.09 4.18
CA LEU A 105 -1.01 2.35 3.80
C LEU A 105 0.21 2.65 4.68
N GLU A 106 0.09 2.49 5.99
CA GLU A 106 1.19 2.71 6.93
C GLU A 106 2.37 1.78 6.63
N LEU A 107 2.10 0.48 6.43
CA LEU A 107 3.14 -0.50 6.10
C LEU A 107 3.74 -0.26 4.71
N ALA A 108 2.93 0.11 3.70
CA ALA A 108 3.42 0.42 2.36
C ALA A 108 4.38 1.60 2.37
N VAL A 109 4.06 2.67 3.12
CA VAL A 109 4.95 3.82 3.32
C VAL A 109 6.23 3.41 4.05
N ALA A 110 6.13 2.62 5.13
CA ALA A 110 7.28 2.14 5.88
C ALA A 110 8.21 1.22 5.04
N CYS A 111 7.65 0.51 4.05
CA CYS A 111 8.42 -0.31 3.11
C CYS A 111 8.91 0.46 1.87
N GLY A 112 8.59 1.75 1.73
CA GLY A 112 8.93 2.54 0.54
C GLY A 112 8.14 2.17 -0.73
N ALA A 113 7.05 1.40 -0.61
CA ALA A 113 6.24 0.93 -1.74
C ALA A 113 5.22 2.00 -2.17
N GLN A 114 5.71 3.05 -2.85
CA GLN A 114 4.89 4.23 -3.20
C GLN A 114 3.67 3.91 -4.05
N GLU A 115 3.81 3.07 -5.08
CA GLU A 115 2.70 2.66 -5.94
C GLU A 115 1.56 2.00 -5.14
N LEU A 116 1.93 1.10 -4.21
CA LEU A 116 0.96 0.46 -3.32
C LEU A 116 0.30 1.49 -2.39
N ALA A 117 1.07 2.43 -1.85
CA ALA A 117 0.57 3.49 -0.99
C ALA A 117 -0.42 4.42 -1.72
N ASP A 118 -0.12 4.80 -2.96
CA ASP A 118 -0.97 5.64 -3.81
C ASP A 118 -2.30 4.94 -4.13
N ARG A 119 -2.23 3.68 -4.58
CA ARG A 119 -3.42 2.86 -4.83
C ARG A 119 -4.27 2.69 -3.57
N THR A 120 -3.63 2.36 -2.43
CA THR A 120 -4.33 2.14 -1.15
C THR A 120 -5.01 3.42 -0.66
N ARG A 121 -4.41 4.60 -0.85
CA ARG A 121 -5.06 5.88 -0.58
C ARG A 121 -6.32 6.06 -1.43
N GLY A 122 -6.26 5.74 -2.72
CA GLY A 122 -7.44 5.75 -3.61
C GLY A 122 -8.59 4.89 -3.08
N GLU A 123 -8.28 3.66 -2.68
CA GLU A 123 -9.27 2.74 -2.09
C GLU A 123 -9.83 3.25 -0.75
N LEU A 124 -8.99 3.88 0.09
CA LEU A 124 -9.40 4.46 1.36
C LEU A 124 -10.40 5.61 1.15
N TYR A 125 -10.14 6.48 0.16
CA TYR A 125 -11.06 7.53 -0.25
C TYR A 125 -12.37 6.94 -0.79
N ALA A 126 -12.28 5.90 -1.62
CA ALA A 126 -13.45 5.22 -2.18
C ALA A 126 -14.27 4.47 -1.13
N ALA A 127 -13.67 4.03 -0.03
CA ALA A 127 -14.35 3.47 1.16
C ALA A 127 -15.00 4.55 2.06
N GLY A 128 -15.03 5.80 1.60
CA GLY A 128 -15.65 6.92 2.31
C GLY A 128 -14.83 7.43 3.49
N SER A 129 -13.56 7.06 3.61
CA SER A 129 -12.63 7.73 4.52
C SER A 129 -12.27 9.08 3.92
N ARG A 130 -13.23 10.02 3.90
CA ARG A 130 -12.93 11.43 3.69
C ARG A 130 -12.13 11.88 4.91
N PRO A 131 -10.89 12.35 4.77
CA PRO A 131 -10.27 13.06 5.87
C PRO A 131 -11.13 14.32 6.05
N ARG A 132 -11.52 14.62 7.31
CA ARG A 132 -12.13 15.92 7.65
C ARG A 132 -11.34 17.00 6.91
N ALA A 133 -11.97 18.04 6.36
CA ALA A 133 -11.23 19.07 5.61
C ALA A 133 -10.04 19.64 6.39
N ALA A 134 -10.12 19.68 7.73
CA ALA A 134 -9.02 20.04 8.64
C ALA A 134 -7.85 19.00 8.73
N ALA A 135 -8.06 17.76 8.29
CA ALA A 135 -7.06 16.70 8.16
C ALA A 135 -6.51 16.57 6.72
N LEU A 136 -7.10 17.26 5.74
CA LEU A 136 -6.62 17.34 4.36
C LEU A 136 -5.67 18.52 4.12
N SER A 137 -5.71 19.53 4.99
CA SER A 137 -4.91 20.74 4.86
C SER A 137 -4.24 21.16 6.17
N GLY A 138 -3.17 21.96 6.05
CA GLY A 138 -2.38 22.45 7.19
C GLY A 138 -1.34 21.45 7.71
N VAL A 139 -0.54 21.87 8.68
CA VAL A 139 0.64 21.12 9.17
C VAL A 139 0.28 19.76 9.79
N GLY A 140 -0.92 19.66 10.37
CA GLY A 140 -1.46 18.42 10.92
C GLY A 140 -1.76 17.35 9.86
N SER A 141 -1.93 17.73 8.59
CA SER A 141 -2.22 16.81 7.47
C SER A 141 -0.98 16.16 6.84
N LEU A 142 0.21 16.62 7.22
CA LEU A 142 1.48 16.09 6.73
C LEU A 142 1.79 14.74 7.39
N THR A 143 2.13 13.74 6.57
CA THR A 143 2.72 12.49 7.06
C THR A 143 4.09 12.75 7.69
N ALA A 144 4.58 11.81 8.50
CA ALA A 144 5.90 11.95 9.12
C ALA A 144 7.03 12.16 8.08
N SER A 145 6.97 11.47 6.94
CA SER A 145 7.94 11.64 5.85
C SER A 145 7.81 13.00 5.17
N GLU A 146 6.60 13.45 4.86
CA GLU A 146 6.36 14.78 4.29
C GLU A 146 6.80 15.89 5.24
N ARG A 147 6.54 15.76 6.55
CA ARG A 147 6.98 16.74 7.56
C ARG A 147 8.50 16.81 7.62
N ARG A 148 9.20 15.66 7.67
CA ARG A 148 10.68 15.64 7.66
C ARG A 148 11.25 16.31 6.41
N VAL A 149 10.71 15.99 5.23
CA VAL A 149 11.11 16.62 3.97
C VAL A 149 10.83 18.13 3.99
N ALA A 150 9.65 18.54 4.45
CA ALA A 150 9.24 19.95 4.52
C ALA A 150 10.12 20.75 5.48
N THR A 151 10.47 20.21 6.66
CA THR A 151 11.36 20.84 7.64
C THR A 151 12.76 21.05 7.07
N LEU A 152 13.40 19.99 6.56
CA LEU A 152 14.73 20.11 5.95
C LEU A 152 14.72 21.06 4.75
N ALA A 153 13.60 21.09 4.02
CA ALA A 153 13.43 21.99 2.90
C ALA A 153 13.26 23.46 3.34
N ALA A 154 12.52 23.71 4.41
CA ALA A 154 12.38 25.03 5.03
C ALA A 154 13.72 25.55 5.58
N ASP A 155 14.59 24.65 6.05
CA ASP A 155 15.97 24.95 6.50
C ASP A 155 16.95 25.22 5.34
N GLY A 156 16.46 25.30 4.10
CA GLY A 156 17.25 25.68 2.93
C GLY A 156 18.01 24.54 2.23
N ARG A 157 17.82 23.28 2.62
CA ARG A 157 18.54 22.13 2.02
C ARG A 157 18.04 21.78 0.62
N THR A 158 18.92 21.68 -0.38
CA THR A 158 18.49 21.32 -1.75
C THR A 158 17.84 19.92 -1.80
N ASN A 159 17.03 19.63 -2.81
CA ASN A 159 16.39 18.31 -2.94
C ASN A 159 17.40 17.15 -2.91
N ARG A 160 18.61 17.38 -3.47
CA ARG A 160 19.70 16.42 -3.43
C ARG A 160 20.25 16.22 -2.01
N GLN A 161 20.46 17.28 -1.25
CA GLN A 161 20.90 17.20 0.15
C GLN A 161 19.85 16.52 1.04
N VAL A 162 18.56 16.84 0.85
CA VAL A 162 17.47 16.18 1.57
C VAL A 162 17.41 14.70 1.21
N ALA A 163 17.58 14.37 -0.07
CA ALA A 163 17.62 13.00 -0.55
C ALA A 163 18.77 12.19 0.09
N GLU A 164 19.97 12.77 0.15
CA GLU A 164 21.14 12.19 0.82
C GLU A 164 20.89 11.98 2.32
N MET A 165 20.36 12.99 3.03
CA MET A 165 20.08 12.92 4.47
C MET A 165 18.99 11.91 4.83
N LEU A 166 18.00 11.72 3.97
CA LEU A 166 16.89 10.80 4.19
C LEU A 166 17.08 9.45 3.50
N PHE A 167 18.22 9.22 2.85
CA PHE A 167 18.53 8.02 2.08
C PHE A 167 17.45 7.67 1.03
N VAL A 168 16.97 8.67 0.29
CA VAL A 168 15.98 8.54 -0.79
C VAL A 168 16.51 9.18 -2.08
N THR A 169 15.73 9.11 -3.17
CA THR A 169 16.11 9.78 -4.43
C THR A 169 15.63 11.24 -4.46
N PRO A 170 16.30 12.14 -5.22
CA PRO A 170 15.81 13.51 -5.42
C PRO A 170 14.37 13.57 -5.95
N ARG A 171 13.99 12.63 -6.82
CA ARG A 171 12.62 12.49 -7.34
C ARG A 171 11.60 12.17 -6.24
N THR A 172 11.99 11.37 -5.24
CA THR A 172 11.15 11.09 -4.06
C THR A 172 10.93 12.35 -3.23
N VAL A 173 11.97 13.19 -3.09
CA VAL A 173 11.86 14.49 -2.40
C VAL A 173 10.93 15.44 -3.14
N GLU A 174 11.05 15.54 -4.46
CA GLU A 174 10.17 16.36 -5.31
C GLU A 174 8.70 15.94 -5.19
N MET A 175 8.44 14.64 -5.24
CA MET A 175 7.10 14.09 -5.05
C MET A 175 6.54 14.46 -3.67
N HIS A 176 7.33 14.30 -2.60
CA HIS A 176 6.92 14.71 -1.25
C HIS A 176 6.64 16.21 -1.16
N LEU A 177 7.49 17.06 -1.76
CA LEU A 177 7.28 18.50 -1.79
C LEU A 177 6.01 18.91 -2.55
N GLY A 178 5.71 18.26 -3.68
CA GLY A 178 4.46 18.50 -4.40
C GLY A 178 3.22 18.18 -3.55
N ASN A 179 3.27 17.09 -2.79
CA ASN A 179 2.19 16.74 -1.85
C ASN A 179 2.11 17.73 -0.68
N VAL A 180 3.25 18.15 -0.13
CA VAL A 180 3.32 19.17 0.94
C VAL A 180 2.71 20.48 0.48
N PHE A 181 3.07 20.98 -0.71
CA PHE A 181 2.57 22.24 -1.24
C PHE A 181 1.06 22.24 -1.39
N ARG A 182 0.51 21.16 -1.96
CA ARG A 182 -0.93 20.97 -2.07
C ARG A 182 -1.63 20.93 -0.71
N LYS A 183 -1.05 20.24 0.28
CA LYS A 183 -1.61 20.12 1.63
C LYS A 183 -1.53 21.41 2.43
N LEU A 184 -0.46 22.19 2.27
CA LEU A 184 -0.29 23.48 2.95
C LEU A 184 -0.96 24.64 2.20
N GLY A 185 -1.43 24.43 0.97
CA GLY A 185 -2.03 25.48 0.15
C GLY A 185 -1.02 26.53 -0.33
N ILE A 186 0.24 26.13 -0.51
CA ILE A 186 1.33 27.01 -0.93
C ILE A 186 1.80 26.65 -2.35
N SER A 187 2.36 27.62 -3.05
CA SER A 187 2.82 27.44 -4.43
C SER A 187 4.34 27.41 -4.58
N SER A 188 5.06 27.89 -3.56
CA SER A 188 6.50 27.97 -3.59
C SER A 188 7.15 27.41 -2.33
N ARG A 189 8.35 26.87 -2.53
CA ARG A 189 9.22 26.41 -1.45
C ARG A 189 9.53 27.49 -0.42
N ARG A 190 9.57 28.76 -0.83
CA ARG A 190 9.87 29.90 0.05
C ARG A 190 8.78 30.11 1.11
N GLU A 191 7.57 29.62 0.86
CA GLU A 191 6.45 29.73 1.80
C GLU A 191 6.48 28.66 2.89
N LEU A 192 7.33 27.63 2.78
CA LEU A 192 7.37 26.49 3.72
C LEU A 192 7.64 26.92 5.17
N SER A 193 8.60 27.83 5.39
CA SER A 193 8.96 28.29 6.74
C SER A 193 7.79 28.94 7.46
N ASN A 194 7.00 29.74 6.74
CA ASN A 194 5.80 30.41 7.27
C ASN A 194 4.59 29.46 7.37
N ALA A 195 4.50 28.48 6.46
CA ALA A 195 3.38 27.54 6.44
C ALA A 195 3.50 26.44 7.50
N LEU A 196 4.72 26.12 7.95
CA LEU A 196 4.96 25.13 9.00
C LEU A 196 4.75 25.67 10.43
N THR A 197 4.67 26.99 10.59
CA THR A 197 4.46 27.67 11.89
C THR A 197 3.00 28.08 12.13
N ARG A 198 2.13 27.92 11.14
CA ARG A 198 0.68 28.13 11.24
C ARG A 198 -0.05 26.83 11.59
#